data_AF-A0A7S3GNS1-F1
#
_entry.id   AF-A0A7S3GNS1-F1
#
_cell.length_a   1.000
_cell.length_b   1.000
_cell.length_c   1.000
_cell.angle_alpha   90.00
_cell.angle_beta   90.00
_cell.angle_gamma   90.00
#
_symmetry.space_group_name_H-M   'P 1'
#
loop_
_entity.id
_entity.type
_entity.pdbx_description
1 polymer ?
#
loop_
_entity_poly.entity_id
_entity_poly.type
_entity_poly.pdbx_seq_one_letter_code
_entity_poly.pdbx_strand_id
1 'polypeptide(L)'
;DLQDIPGTTERVRLPHPEILNTLRVGDILLLDDGKLRMTVTNTTMALLPENEGSVTCQVVHGGMLSNKKGVNTPSVVLPISPLTPKDRRDLAFILSLGGEVDWVALSFVQTPQDMIEFRQLAGDSVRLMAKLEKPSAIDFLDEIVALSDGVMVARGDLGVEMNPWDVPVLQKRIVETCKTHGKPVVIATQMMESMIDNPTPTRAEASDTATAIYDSSDAVMLSAESAAGRYPLESVTMQQLVINKVETDEVFRRSLDRFALENMQHDKHRQHSKVAGKSDVGGMMASTAAAISLAARQVAEISNSK
;
A
#
# COMPACT_ATOMS: atom_id res chain seq x y z
N ASP A 1 0.82 -27.37 0.24
CA ASP A 1 1.37 -28.09 1.40
C ASP A 1 2.78 -27.57 1.70
N LEU A 2 3.49 -28.15 2.67
CA LEU A 2 4.87 -27.79 3.04
C LEU A 2 5.92 -28.72 2.40
N GLN A 3 5.51 -29.75 1.68
CA GLN A 3 6.39 -30.83 1.22
C GLN A 3 7.35 -30.35 0.13
N ASP A 4 8.64 -30.62 0.34
CA ASP A 4 9.71 -30.24 -0.60
C ASP A 4 9.82 -31.18 -1.79
N ILE A 5 8.77 -31.19 -2.61
CA ILE A 5 8.67 -31.93 -3.87
C ILE A 5 8.11 -31.01 -4.96
N PRO A 6 8.40 -31.29 -6.26
CA PRO A 6 7.90 -30.48 -7.37
C PRO A 6 6.36 -30.36 -7.41
N GLY A 7 5.87 -29.17 -7.74
CA GLY A 7 4.44 -28.92 -7.94
C GLY A 7 3.88 -29.64 -9.16
N THR A 8 2.58 -29.91 -9.14
CA THR A 8 1.80 -30.51 -10.24
C THR A 8 0.50 -29.74 -10.43
N THR A 9 -0.36 -30.21 -11.33
CA THR A 9 -1.73 -29.68 -11.47
C THR A 9 -2.60 -29.89 -10.22
N GLU A 10 -2.21 -30.81 -9.32
CA GLU A 10 -2.98 -31.17 -8.12
C GLU A 10 -2.39 -30.61 -6.83
N ARG A 11 -1.11 -30.17 -6.85
CA ARG A 11 -0.45 -29.61 -5.66
C ARG A 11 0.58 -28.54 -5.97
N VAL A 12 0.77 -27.65 -5.00
CA VAL A 12 1.88 -26.69 -4.98
C VAL A 12 2.45 -26.61 -3.55
N ARG A 13 3.77 -26.47 -3.47
CA ARG A 13 4.46 -26.19 -2.21
C ARG A 13 4.36 -24.69 -1.91
N LEU A 14 3.87 -24.36 -0.72
CA LEU A 14 3.96 -23.02 -0.15
C LEU A 14 4.83 -23.10 1.10
N PRO A 15 6.12 -22.70 1.05
CA PRO A 15 7.07 -22.86 2.16
C PRO A 15 6.85 -21.83 3.29
N HIS A 16 5.59 -21.56 3.61
CA HIS A 16 5.14 -20.57 4.59
C HIS A 16 4.15 -21.24 5.55
N PRO A 17 4.63 -21.98 6.56
CA PRO A 17 3.76 -22.62 7.56
C PRO A 17 2.87 -21.59 8.26
N GLU A 18 3.37 -20.38 8.49
CA GLU A 18 2.61 -19.26 9.05
C GLU A 18 1.36 -18.91 8.24
N ILE A 19 1.42 -19.02 6.91
CA ILE A 19 0.24 -18.79 6.05
C ILE A 19 -0.71 -19.97 6.17
N LEU A 20 -0.19 -21.18 5.97
CA LEU A 20 -1.02 -22.39 5.95
C LEU A 20 -1.73 -22.64 7.29
N ASN A 21 -1.06 -22.39 8.41
CA ASN A 21 -1.62 -22.50 9.76
C ASN A 21 -2.72 -21.47 10.05
N THR A 22 -2.73 -20.33 9.35
CA THR A 22 -3.72 -19.28 9.58
C THR A 22 -4.99 -19.49 8.75
N LEU A 23 -4.89 -20.16 7.59
CA LEU A 23 -6.00 -20.39 6.67
C LEU A 23 -7.10 -21.28 7.26
N ARG A 24 -8.34 -20.86 7.00
CA ARG A 24 -9.59 -21.53 7.39
C ARG A 24 -10.44 -21.82 6.17
N VAL A 25 -11.38 -22.76 6.31
CA VAL A 25 -12.37 -23.04 5.27
C VAL A 25 -13.15 -21.77 4.93
N GLY A 26 -13.24 -21.46 3.64
CA GLY A 26 -13.84 -20.24 3.10
C GLY A 26 -12.84 -19.13 2.76
N ASP A 27 -11.60 -19.20 3.26
CA ASP A 27 -10.59 -18.17 2.95
C ASP A 27 -10.20 -18.17 1.47
N ILE A 28 -9.81 -16.99 0.99
CA ILE A 28 -9.40 -16.76 -0.39
C ILE A 28 -7.88 -16.77 -0.48
N LEU A 29 -7.37 -17.50 -1.46
CA LEU A 29 -5.98 -17.45 -1.89
C LEU A 29 -5.92 -16.93 -3.32
N LEU A 30 -5.03 -15.96 -3.53
CA LEU A 30 -4.72 -15.46 -4.86
C LEU A 30 -3.27 -15.81 -5.18
N LEU A 31 -3.00 -16.29 -6.40
CA LEU A 31 -1.65 -16.62 -6.85
C LEU A 31 -1.30 -15.84 -8.12
N ASP A 32 -0.01 -15.54 -8.28
CA ASP A 32 0.54 -14.77 -9.42
C ASP A 32 -0.20 -13.44 -9.62
N ASP A 33 -0.17 -12.60 -8.58
CA ASP A 33 -0.75 -11.24 -8.57
C ASP A 33 -2.25 -11.24 -8.92
N GLY A 34 -3.02 -12.16 -8.33
CA GLY A 34 -4.47 -12.20 -8.52
C GLY A 34 -4.96 -13.01 -9.72
N LYS A 35 -4.07 -13.46 -10.61
CA LYS A 35 -4.47 -14.17 -11.85
C LYS A 35 -5.15 -15.50 -11.60
N LEU A 36 -4.71 -16.22 -10.56
CA LEU A 36 -5.39 -17.42 -10.10
C LEU A 36 -6.08 -17.12 -8.78
N ARG A 37 -7.31 -17.62 -8.66
CA ARG A 37 -8.13 -17.48 -7.46
C ARG A 37 -8.57 -18.83 -6.96
N MET A 38 -8.36 -19.08 -5.68
CA MET A 38 -8.77 -20.31 -5.01
C MET A 38 -9.51 -20.00 -3.72
N THR A 39 -10.41 -20.90 -3.34
CA THR A 39 -11.12 -20.85 -2.05
C THR A 39 -10.78 -22.08 -1.25
N VAL A 40 -10.39 -21.92 0.01
CA VAL A 40 -10.06 -23.03 0.90
C VAL A 40 -11.31 -23.85 1.20
N THR A 41 -11.25 -25.16 0.96
CA THR A 41 -12.35 -26.10 1.22
C THR A 41 -12.05 -27.04 2.38
N ASN A 42 -10.78 -27.29 2.69
CA ASN A 42 -10.38 -28.11 3.83
C ASN A 42 -8.96 -27.72 4.31
N THR A 43 -8.69 -27.93 5.59
CA THR A 43 -7.35 -27.78 6.18
C THR A 43 -7.05 -28.92 7.14
N THR A 44 -5.88 -29.54 6.99
CA THR A 44 -5.36 -30.59 7.89
C THR A 44 -4.25 -30.07 8.80
N MET A 45 -3.94 -28.77 8.73
CA MET A 45 -2.81 -28.17 9.45
C MET A 45 -2.87 -28.37 10.97
N ALA A 46 -4.06 -28.30 11.56
CA ALA A 46 -4.25 -28.49 13.01
C ALA A 46 -4.31 -29.96 13.45
N LEU A 47 -4.36 -30.91 12.51
CA LEU A 47 -4.58 -32.34 12.78
C LEU A 47 -3.31 -33.18 12.63
N LEU A 48 -2.28 -32.64 12.00
CA LEU A 48 -1.05 -33.34 11.64
C LEU A 48 0.17 -32.64 12.25
N PRO A 49 1.31 -33.34 12.39
CA PRO A 49 2.57 -32.73 12.81
C PRO A 49 2.96 -31.53 11.93
N GLU A 50 3.72 -30.61 12.52
CA GLU A 50 4.30 -29.48 11.77
C GLU A 50 5.07 -30.02 10.54
N ASN A 51 4.68 -29.56 9.34
CA ASN A 51 5.15 -29.96 8.00
C ASN A 51 4.42 -31.11 7.29
N GLU A 52 3.46 -31.78 7.92
CA GLU A 52 2.65 -32.81 7.26
C GLU A 52 1.26 -32.33 6.84
N GLY A 53 0.84 -31.19 7.38
CA GLY A 53 -0.42 -30.54 7.04
C GLY A 53 -0.51 -30.01 5.60
N SER A 54 -1.73 -29.91 5.11
CA SER A 54 -2.06 -29.32 3.82
C SER A 54 -3.36 -28.53 3.89
N VAL A 55 -3.52 -27.64 2.91
CA VAL A 55 -4.75 -26.89 2.68
C VAL A 55 -5.25 -27.28 1.30
N THR A 56 -6.47 -27.81 1.24
CA THR A 56 -7.15 -28.13 0.00
C THR A 56 -7.98 -26.94 -0.43
N CYS A 57 -7.87 -26.55 -1.69
CA CYS A 57 -8.60 -25.42 -2.25
C CYS A 57 -9.40 -25.83 -3.49
N GLN A 58 -10.52 -25.17 -3.70
CA GLN A 58 -11.23 -25.16 -4.97
C GLN A 58 -10.67 -24.05 -5.85
N VAL A 59 -10.32 -24.38 -7.09
CA VAL A 59 -9.93 -23.40 -8.10
C VAL A 59 -11.18 -22.67 -8.60
N VAL A 60 -11.25 -21.36 -8.36
CA VAL A 60 -12.34 -20.49 -8.85
C VAL A 60 -11.96 -19.91 -10.20
N HIS A 61 -10.73 -19.41 -10.33
CA HIS A 61 -10.14 -18.97 -11.59
C HIS A 61 -8.77 -19.65 -11.74
N GLY A 62 -8.66 -20.51 -12.75
CA GLY A 62 -7.45 -21.28 -13.05
C GLY A 62 -6.55 -20.60 -14.08
N GLY A 63 -5.34 -21.11 -14.22
CA GLY A 63 -4.36 -20.61 -15.16
C GLY A 63 -3.04 -21.34 -15.04
N MET A 64 -2.03 -20.87 -15.79
CA MET A 64 -0.67 -21.37 -15.67
C MET A 64 -0.01 -20.76 -14.43
N LEU A 65 0.49 -21.61 -13.53
CA LEU A 65 1.30 -21.19 -12.38
C LEU A 65 2.75 -21.62 -12.62
N SER A 66 3.66 -20.66 -12.66
CA SER A 66 5.11 -20.91 -12.77
C SER A 66 5.80 -20.81 -11.41
N ASN A 67 7.13 -20.95 -11.40
CA ASN A 67 7.92 -20.99 -10.16
C ASN A 67 8.00 -19.61 -9.48
N LYS A 68 8.14 -19.61 -8.15
CA LYS A 68 8.40 -18.41 -7.31
C LYS A 68 7.37 -17.29 -7.51
N LYS A 69 6.11 -17.66 -7.72
CA LYS A 69 4.99 -16.71 -7.77
C LYS A 69 4.50 -16.37 -6.37
N GLY A 70 4.10 -15.11 -6.19
CA GLY A 70 3.54 -14.64 -4.93
C GLY A 70 2.19 -15.30 -4.62
N VAL A 71 1.86 -15.33 -3.33
CA VAL A 71 0.53 -15.66 -2.83
C VAL A 71 0.03 -14.49 -1.99
N ASN A 72 -1.23 -14.15 -2.17
CA ASN A 72 -1.93 -13.14 -1.40
C ASN A 72 -3.08 -13.81 -0.63
N THR A 73 -3.32 -13.32 0.58
CA THR A 73 -4.38 -13.80 1.47
C THR A 73 -5.30 -12.64 1.87
N PRO A 74 -6.27 -12.26 1.02
CA PRO A 74 -7.09 -11.08 1.27
C PRO A 74 -7.98 -11.16 2.50
N SER A 75 -8.49 -12.35 2.80
CA SER A 75 -9.42 -12.57 3.92
C SER A 75 -8.72 -12.82 5.25
N VAL A 76 -7.39 -12.78 5.29
CA VAL A 76 -6.60 -13.25 6.42
C VAL A 76 -5.58 -12.20 6.85
N VAL A 77 -5.61 -11.87 8.14
CA VAL A 77 -4.53 -11.16 8.82
C VAL A 77 -3.49 -12.19 9.24
N LEU A 78 -2.29 -12.10 8.68
CA LEU A 78 -1.20 -13.02 9.03
C LEU A 78 -0.58 -12.61 10.36
N PRO A 79 -0.35 -13.55 11.30
CA PRO A 79 0.23 -13.27 12.62
C PRO A 79 1.76 -13.12 12.53
N ILE A 80 2.23 -12.34 11.56
CA ILE A 80 3.65 -12.04 11.33
C ILE A 80 3.83 -10.54 11.20
N SER A 81 4.98 -10.06 11.66
CA SER A 81 5.40 -8.69 11.38
C SER A 81 5.56 -8.50 9.86
N PRO A 82 5.11 -7.38 9.29
CA PRO A 82 5.41 -7.04 7.90
C PRO A 82 6.92 -6.75 7.70
N LEU A 83 7.67 -6.50 8.78
CA LEU A 83 9.12 -6.26 8.72
C LEU A 83 9.90 -7.57 8.71
N THR A 84 10.40 -7.93 7.52
CA THR A 84 11.28 -9.09 7.35
C THR A 84 12.66 -8.84 7.98
N PRO A 85 13.48 -9.89 8.19
CA PRO A 85 14.87 -9.71 8.61
C PRO A 85 15.70 -8.85 7.65
N LYS A 86 15.34 -8.82 6.36
CA LYS A 86 15.94 -7.91 5.39
C LYS A 86 15.52 -6.47 5.66
N ASP A 87 14.23 -6.21 5.82
CA ASP A 87 13.71 -4.85 6.05
C ASP A 87 14.29 -4.22 7.33
N ARG A 88 14.53 -5.03 8.38
CA ARG A 88 15.20 -4.56 9.60
C ARG A 88 16.65 -4.14 9.35
N ARG A 89 17.38 -4.86 8.48
CA ARG A 89 18.74 -4.48 8.07
C ARG A 89 18.73 -3.22 7.21
N ASP A 90 17.78 -3.13 6.29
CA ASP A 90 17.64 -1.97 5.40
C ASP A 90 17.26 -0.72 6.20
N LEU A 91 16.34 -0.84 7.16
CA LEU A 91 16.00 0.24 8.10
C LEU A 91 17.22 0.66 8.93
N ALA A 92 17.97 -0.30 9.51
CA ALA A 92 19.19 0.03 10.25
C ALA A 92 20.23 0.74 9.39
N PHE A 93 20.38 0.34 8.13
CA PHE A 93 21.23 1.02 7.17
C PHE A 93 20.75 2.45 6.89
N ILE A 94 19.45 2.65 6.60
CA ILE A 94 18.86 3.98 6.39
C ILE A 94 19.12 4.90 7.59
N LEU A 95 18.88 4.42 8.82
CA LEU A 95 19.11 5.19 10.04
C LEU A 95 20.60 5.55 10.22
N SER A 96 21.51 4.71 9.74
CA SER A 96 22.96 4.97 9.80
C SER A 96 23.40 6.12 8.88
N LEU A 97 22.59 6.51 7.90
CA LEU A 97 22.88 7.63 6.98
C LEU A 97 22.64 9.01 7.61
N GLY A 98 22.21 9.09 8.87
CA GLY A 98 22.23 10.34 9.63
C GLY A 98 21.30 11.45 9.11
N GLY A 99 20.17 11.09 8.51
CA GLY A 99 19.14 12.05 8.06
C GLY A 99 19.13 12.34 6.56
N GLU A 100 19.88 11.61 5.74
CA GLU A 100 19.80 11.70 4.27
C GLU A 100 18.47 11.20 3.68
N VAL A 101 17.68 10.48 4.48
CA VAL A 101 16.38 9.91 4.09
C VAL A 101 15.29 10.53 4.95
N ASP A 102 14.38 11.28 4.32
CA ASP A 102 13.29 11.96 5.03
C ASP A 102 12.13 11.01 5.39
N TRP A 103 11.84 10.06 4.50
CA TRP A 103 10.67 9.19 4.57
C TRP A 103 11.04 7.73 4.35
N VAL A 104 10.45 6.85 5.16
CA VAL A 104 10.52 5.41 4.98
C VAL A 104 9.11 4.83 4.96
N ALA A 105 8.77 4.15 3.88
CA ALA A 105 7.46 3.54 3.72
C ALA A 105 7.47 2.05 4.08
N LEU A 106 6.51 1.61 4.90
CA LEU A 106 6.30 0.21 5.28
C LEU A 106 5.23 -0.42 4.39
N SER A 107 5.62 -1.46 3.64
CA SER A 107 4.72 -2.31 2.85
C SER A 107 3.88 -3.26 3.71
N PHE A 108 2.74 -3.67 3.16
CA PHE A 108 1.83 -4.68 3.69
C PHE A 108 1.42 -4.46 5.15
N VAL A 109 1.20 -3.20 5.54
CA VAL A 109 0.62 -2.87 6.84
C VAL A 109 -0.75 -3.54 6.94
N GLN A 110 -0.99 -4.28 8.02
CA GLN A 110 -2.23 -5.01 8.27
C GLN A 110 -2.98 -4.46 9.48
N THR A 111 -2.24 -4.01 10.50
CA THR A 111 -2.78 -3.65 11.82
C THR A 111 -2.07 -2.41 12.42
N PRO A 112 -2.65 -1.75 13.42
CA PRO A 112 -2.00 -0.66 14.15
C PRO A 112 -0.67 -1.07 14.80
N GLN A 113 -0.57 -2.33 15.22
CA GLN A 113 0.62 -2.85 15.90
C GLN A 113 1.85 -2.83 14.98
N ASP A 114 1.66 -2.97 13.67
CA ASP A 114 2.72 -2.91 12.68
C ASP A 114 3.40 -1.54 12.68
N MET A 115 2.60 -0.46 12.74
CA MET A 115 3.12 0.91 12.79
C MET A 115 3.78 1.23 14.13
N ILE A 116 3.26 0.68 15.23
CA ILE A 116 3.88 0.81 16.56
C ILE A 116 5.27 0.13 16.55
N GLU A 117 5.35 -1.10 16.05
CA GLU A 117 6.63 -1.81 15.92
C GLU A 117 7.60 -1.01 15.04
N PHE A 118 7.13 -0.52 13.89
CA PHE A 118 7.97 0.22 12.97
C PHE A 118 8.52 1.52 13.57
N ARG A 119 7.69 2.28 14.31
CA ARG A 119 8.13 3.45 15.08
C ARG A 119 9.15 3.11 16.14
N GLN A 120 8.96 2.02 16.89
CA GLN A 120 9.92 1.59 17.91
C GLN A 120 11.30 1.30 17.34
N LEU A 121 11.38 0.78 16.12
CA LEU A 121 12.64 0.48 15.44
C LEU A 121 13.26 1.71 14.77
N ALA A 122 12.44 2.56 14.16
CA ALA A 122 12.90 3.74 13.43
C ALA A 122 13.31 4.91 14.36
N GLY A 123 12.68 5.01 15.53
CA GLY A 123 12.75 6.22 16.36
C GLY A 123 12.24 7.44 15.59
N ASP A 124 12.65 8.65 15.99
CA ASP A 124 12.17 9.90 15.37
C ASP A 124 13.08 10.45 14.27
N SER A 125 14.02 9.64 13.77
CA SER A 125 15.02 10.08 12.79
C SER A 125 14.49 10.22 11.37
N VAL A 126 13.35 9.58 11.07
CA VAL A 126 12.69 9.56 9.76
C VAL A 126 11.18 9.63 9.93
N ARG A 127 10.47 10.10 8.91
CA ARG A 127 9.00 10.03 8.86
C ARG A 127 8.54 8.67 8.34
N LEU A 128 7.49 8.11 8.93
CA LEU A 128 6.95 6.81 8.55
C LEU A 128 5.70 6.93 7.71
N MET A 129 5.71 6.23 6.58
CA MET A 129 4.58 6.15 5.68
C MET A 129 3.99 4.73 5.70
N ALA A 130 2.71 4.59 6.04
CA ALA A 130 2.01 3.31 5.92
C ALA A 130 1.57 3.10 4.46
N LYS A 131 1.92 1.97 3.85
CA LYS A 131 1.36 1.57 2.55
C LYS A 131 0.12 0.73 2.77
N LEU A 132 -1.04 1.24 2.34
CA LEU A 132 -2.32 0.56 2.47
C LEU A 132 -2.53 -0.37 1.27
N GLU A 133 -2.12 -1.62 1.47
CA GLU A 133 -2.11 -2.69 0.45
C GLU A 133 -3.04 -3.85 0.83
N LYS A 134 -3.39 -3.96 2.12
CA LYS A 134 -4.16 -5.07 2.68
C LYS A 134 -5.58 -4.64 3.03
N PRO A 135 -6.61 -5.47 2.75
CA PRO A 135 -7.99 -5.18 3.14
C PRO A 135 -8.13 -4.93 4.65
N SER A 136 -7.39 -5.69 5.48
CA SER A 136 -7.42 -5.54 6.93
C SER A 136 -6.95 -4.15 7.41
N ALA A 137 -6.06 -3.50 6.66
CA ALA A 137 -5.61 -2.15 6.99
C ALA A 137 -6.75 -1.13 6.87
N ILE A 138 -7.73 -1.40 6.02
CA ILE A 138 -8.92 -0.57 5.83
C ILE A 138 -9.89 -0.69 7.01
N ASP A 139 -9.91 -1.86 7.68
CA ASP A 139 -10.71 -2.08 8.89
C ASP A 139 -10.15 -1.30 10.09
N PHE A 140 -8.82 -1.09 10.13
CA PHE A 140 -8.09 -0.31 11.15
C PHE A 140 -7.60 1.05 10.62
N LEU A 141 -8.28 1.60 9.63
CA LEU A 141 -7.80 2.76 8.88
C LEU A 141 -7.51 3.97 9.78
N ASP A 142 -8.42 4.28 10.70
CA ASP A 142 -8.30 5.46 11.56
C ASP A 142 -7.08 5.37 12.48
N GLU A 143 -6.90 4.21 13.12
CA GLU A 143 -5.78 3.96 14.03
C GLU A 143 -4.44 3.93 13.30
N ILE A 144 -4.37 3.31 12.11
CA ILE A 144 -3.15 3.27 11.29
C ILE A 144 -2.77 4.68 10.84
N VAL A 145 -3.73 5.49 10.37
CA VAL A 145 -3.49 6.87 9.95
C VAL A 145 -2.99 7.70 11.14
N ALA A 146 -3.61 7.57 12.32
CA ALA A 146 -3.21 8.29 13.52
C ALA A 146 -1.75 7.99 13.94
N LEU A 147 -1.32 6.73 13.79
CA LEU A 147 0.02 6.25 14.13
C LEU A 147 1.09 6.51 13.06
N SER A 148 0.69 7.00 11.88
CA SER A 148 1.59 7.25 10.75
C SER A 148 1.97 8.74 10.63
N ASP A 149 3.12 9.04 10.03
CA ASP A 149 3.45 10.43 9.64
C ASP A 149 2.85 10.78 8.27
N GLY A 150 2.52 9.77 7.47
CA GLY A 150 1.82 9.89 6.19
C GLY A 150 1.33 8.54 5.71
N VAL A 151 0.54 8.53 4.65
CA VAL A 151 -0.07 7.30 4.11
C VAL A 151 0.13 7.23 2.60
N MET A 152 0.32 6.02 2.08
CA MET A 152 0.33 5.75 0.65
C MET A 152 -0.83 4.80 0.29
N VAL A 153 -1.65 5.22 -0.66
CA VAL A 153 -2.64 4.34 -1.31
C VAL A 153 -1.93 3.59 -2.44
N ALA A 154 -1.48 2.37 -2.16
CA ALA A 154 -0.74 1.53 -3.10
C ALA A 154 -1.72 0.70 -3.94
N ARG A 155 -2.27 1.32 -4.99
CA ARG A 155 -3.41 0.80 -5.76
C ARG A 155 -3.13 -0.50 -6.50
N GLY A 156 -1.90 -0.73 -6.95
CA GLY A 156 -1.47 -1.95 -7.63
C GLY A 156 -1.64 -3.16 -6.72
N ASP A 157 -1.01 -3.15 -5.55
CA ASP A 157 -1.11 -4.24 -4.57
C ASP A 157 -2.52 -4.33 -3.97
N LEU A 158 -3.13 -3.19 -3.61
CA LEU A 158 -4.50 -3.17 -3.09
C LEU A 158 -5.53 -3.72 -4.10
N GLY A 159 -5.33 -3.45 -5.39
CA GLY A 159 -6.16 -3.94 -6.49
C GLY A 159 -5.95 -5.42 -6.82
N VAL A 160 -4.86 -6.03 -6.37
CA VAL A 160 -4.71 -7.50 -6.35
C VAL A 160 -5.54 -8.10 -5.22
N GLU A 161 -5.50 -7.48 -4.03
CA GLU A 161 -6.14 -8.01 -2.83
C GLU A 161 -7.65 -7.74 -2.77
N MET A 162 -8.16 -6.76 -3.52
CA MET A 162 -9.57 -6.35 -3.52
C MET A 162 -10.16 -6.35 -4.92
N ASN A 163 -11.49 -6.18 -5.03
CA ASN A 163 -12.05 -5.99 -6.36
C ASN A 163 -11.60 -4.64 -6.93
N PRO A 164 -11.31 -4.54 -8.23
CA PRO A 164 -10.78 -3.31 -8.82
C PRO A 164 -11.75 -2.13 -8.74
N TRP A 165 -13.06 -2.37 -8.65
CA TRP A 165 -14.06 -1.30 -8.46
C TRP A 165 -14.18 -0.81 -7.01
N ASP A 166 -13.66 -1.56 -6.04
CA ASP A 166 -13.64 -1.13 -4.64
C ASP A 166 -12.50 -0.12 -4.40
N VAL A 167 -11.39 -0.25 -5.14
CA VAL A 167 -10.18 0.58 -4.96
C VAL A 167 -10.47 2.09 -5.08
N PRO A 168 -11.19 2.60 -6.10
CA PRO A 168 -11.49 4.05 -6.18
C PRO A 168 -12.35 4.55 -5.02
N VAL A 169 -13.24 3.71 -4.48
CA VAL A 169 -14.08 4.06 -3.32
C VAL A 169 -13.20 4.16 -2.07
N LEU A 170 -12.29 3.20 -1.89
CA LEU A 170 -11.37 3.16 -0.77
C LEU A 170 -10.33 4.28 -0.82
N GLN A 171 -9.82 4.63 -2.01
CA GLN A 171 -8.95 5.79 -2.19
C GLN A 171 -9.58 7.05 -1.59
N LYS A 172 -10.82 7.37 -1.97
CA LYS A 172 -11.53 8.55 -1.43
C LYS A 172 -11.68 8.47 0.08
N ARG A 173 -12.04 7.30 0.62
CA ARG A 173 -12.16 7.10 2.07
C ARG A 173 -10.83 7.33 2.78
N ILE A 174 -9.73 6.78 2.26
CA ILE A 174 -8.39 6.93 2.84
C ILE A 174 -7.97 8.40 2.82
N VAL A 175 -8.14 9.09 1.69
CA VAL A 175 -7.77 10.51 1.56
C VAL A 175 -8.55 11.36 2.57
N GLU A 176 -9.86 11.12 2.72
CA GLU A 176 -10.67 11.85 3.68
C GLU A 176 -10.27 11.58 5.13
N THR A 177 -9.95 10.32 5.48
CA THR A 177 -9.40 10.00 6.81
C THR A 177 -8.06 10.70 7.04
N CYS A 178 -7.15 10.69 6.06
CA CYS A 178 -5.86 11.38 6.17
C CYS A 178 -6.05 12.88 6.39
N LYS A 179 -6.94 13.52 5.63
CA LYS A 179 -7.29 14.93 5.81
C LYS A 179 -7.84 15.22 7.20
N THR A 180 -8.72 14.36 7.72
CA THR A 180 -9.30 14.50 9.07
C THR A 180 -8.21 14.47 10.16
N HIS A 181 -7.19 13.64 9.97
CA HIS A 181 -6.04 13.54 10.90
C HIS A 181 -4.91 14.55 10.60
N GLY A 182 -5.03 15.36 9.55
CA GLY A 182 -3.96 16.25 9.10
C GLY A 182 -2.71 15.51 8.66
N LYS A 183 -2.85 14.32 8.07
CA LYS A 183 -1.75 13.47 7.60
C LYS A 183 -1.63 13.56 6.08
N PRO A 184 -0.42 13.70 5.52
CA PRO A 184 -0.22 13.70 4.08
C PRO A 184 -0.54 12.33 3.47
N VAL A 185 -1.15 12.33 2.29
CA VAL A 185 -1.51 11.13 1.54
C VAL A 185 -0.93 11.13 0.13
N VAL A 186 -0.30 10.02 -0.25
CA VAL A 186 0.26 9.77 -1.58
C VAL A 186 -0.62 8.77 -2.33
N ILE A 187 -1.07 9.11 -3.53
CA ILE A 187 -1.69 8.14 -4.44
C ILE A 187 -0.61 7.54 -5.34
N ALA A 188 -0.48 6.21 -5.30
CA ALA A 188 0.65 5.51 -5.89
C ALA A 188 0.24 4.41 -6.85
N THR A 189 1.19 4.06 -7.72
CA THR A 189 1.17 2.98 -8.72
C THR A 189 0.14 3.18 -9.84
N GLN A 190 0.48 2.71 -11.05
CA GLN A 190 -0.38 2.74 -12.23
C GLN A 190 -0.95 4.14 -12.55
N MET A 191 -0.20 5.20 -12.23
CA MET A 191 -0.62 6.58 -12.53
C MET A 191 -0.47 6.86 -14.02
N MET A 192 0.65 6.42 -14.62
CA MET A 192 0.99 6.61 -16.03
C MET A 192 1.67 5.36 -16.61
N GLU A 193 1.25 4.16 -16.20
CA GLU A 193 1.89 2.88 -16.48
C GLU A 193 2.29 2.70 -17.95
N SER A 194 1.42 3.08 -18.89
CA SER A 194 1.69 2.97 -20.33
C SER A 194 2.93 3.75 -20.77
N MET A 195 3.35 4.76 -20.00
CA MET A 195 4.54 5.56 -20.28
C MET A 195 5.87 4.86 -19.99
N ILE A 196 5.83 3.68 -19.39
CA ILE A 196 7.00 2.78 -19.35
C ILE A 196 7.49 2.51 -20.79
N ASP A 197 6.56 2.26 -21.71
CA ASP A 197 6.86 1.88 -23.10
C ASP A 197 6.45 2.93 -24.14
N ASN A 198 5.72 3.98 -23.75
CA ASN A 198 5.20 5.00 -24.65
C ASN A 198 5.58 6.43 -24.21
N PRO A 199 5.79 7.37 -25.14
CA PRO A 199 6.16 8.75 -24.78
C PRO A 199 4.99 9.60 -24.25
N THR A 200 3.76 9.09 -24.31
CA THR A 200 2.55 9.82 -23.88
C THR A 200 1.59 8.87 -23.16
N PRO A 201 0.90 9.33 -22.10
CA PRO A 201 -0.05 8.50 -21.39
C PRO A 201 -1.35 8.36 -22.18
N THR A 202 -2.16 7.37 -21.80
CA THR A 202 -3.54 7.26 -22.26
C THR A 202 -4.40 8.38 -21.65
N ARG A 203 -5.58 8.62 -22.24
CA ARG A 203 -6.58 9.55 -21.65
C ARG A 203 -7.10 9.05 -20.30
N ALA A 204 -7.15 7.73 -20.11
CA ALA A 204 -7.59 7.12 -18.85
C ALA A 204 -6.60 7.43 -17.72
N GLU A 205 -5.30 7.26 -17.95
CA GLU A 205 -4.23 7.55 -16.99
C GLU A 205 -4.14 9.05 -16.66
N ALA A 206 -4.24 9.92 -17.67
CA ALA A 206 -4.28 11.36 -17.45
C ALA A 206 -5.51 11.76 -16.62
N SER A 207 -6.67 11.16 -16.89
CA SER A 207 -7.89 11.39 -16.12
C SER A 207 -7.77 10.86 -14.69
N ASP A 208 -7.19 9.69 -14.50
CA ASP A 208 -6.98 9.07 -13.19
C ASP A 208 -6.03 9.90 -12.32
N THR A 209 -4.92 10.36 -12.89
CA THR A 209 -4.01 11.31 -12.23
C THR A 209 -4.73 12.59 -11.84
N ALA A 210 -5.56 13.15 -12.74
CA ALA A 210 -6.35 14.33 -12.43
C ALA A 210 -7.35 14.07 -11.29
N THR A 211 -8.02 12.92 -11.29
CA THR A 211 -8.96 12.53 -10.23
C THR A 211 -8.30 12.39 -8.88
N ALA A 212 -7.10 11.80 -8.79
CA ALA A 212 -6.34 11.74 -7.53
C ALA A 212 -6.10 13.15 -6.94
N ILE A 213 -5.77 14.13 -7.78
CA ILE A 213 -5.59 15.52 -7.35
C ILE A 213 -6.92 16.14 -6.94
N TYR A 214 -8.01 15.94 -7.69
CA TYR A 214 -9.34 16.41 -7.31
C TYR A 214 -9.81 15.82 -5.97
N ASP A 215 -9.40 14.59 -5.65
CA ASP A 215 -9.65 13.96 -4.36
C ASP A 215 -8.87 14.61 -3.22
N SER A 216 -7.99 15.57 -3.54
CA SER A 216 -7.13 16.31 -2.62
C SER A 216 -6.00 15.45 -2.03
N SER A 217 -5.39 14.60 -2.86
CA SER A 217 -4.12 13.96 -2.50
C SER A 217 -2.98 14.98 -2.39
N ASP A 218 -2.10 14.85 -1.41
CA ASP A 218 -0.93 15.73 -1.24
C ASP A 218 0.18 15.44 -2.25
N ALA A 219 0.25 14.20 -2.75
CA ALA A 219 1.18 13.80 -3.79
C ALA A 219 0.64 12.66 -4.65
N VAL A 220 1.18 12.57 -5.86
CA VAL A 220 1.05 11.43 -6.76
C VAL A 220 2.43 10.84 -7.03
N MET A 221 2.52 9.52 -7.21
CA MET A 221 3.80 8.81 -7.33
C MET A 221 3.91 8.06 -8.65
N LEU A 222 5.03 8.27 -9.35
CA LEU A 222 5.49 7.39 -10.44
C LEU A 222 6.34 6.25 -9.88
N SER A 223 6.16 5.05 -10.42
CA SER A 223 6.84 3.83 -9.99
C SER A 223 7.84 3.39 -11.06
N ALA A 224 7.51 2.37 -11.85
CA ALA A 224 8.37 1.88 -12.92
C ALA A 224 8.54 2.92 -14.04
N GLU A 225 7.56 3.81 -14.22
CA GLU A 225 7.57 4.85 -15.25
C GLU A 225 8.85 5.71 -15.19
N SER A 226 9.26 6.13 -13.99
CA SER A 226 10.45 6.97 -13.77
C SER A 226 11.70 6.15 -13.43
N ALA A 227 11.56 5.00 -12.78
CA ALA A 227 12.69 4.21 -12.29
C ALA A 227 13.36 3.36 -13.38
N ALA A 228 12.57 2.77 -14.28
CA ALA A 228 13.05 1.81 -15.28
C ALA A 228 12.40 1.96 -16.66
N GLY A 229 11.48 2.92 -16.82
CA GLY A 229 10.78 3.18 -18.07
C GLY A 229 11.69 3.75 -19.16
N ARG A 230 11.22 3.64 -20.41
CA ARG A 230 11.90 4.19 -21.59
C ARG A 230 11.77 5.70 -21.71
N TYR A 231 10.78 6.29 -21.02
CA TYR A 231 10.42 7.71 -21.08
C TYR A 231 10.30 8.34 -19.68
N PRO A 232 11.34 8.26 -18.83
CA PRO A 232 11.25 8.67 -17.42
C PRO A 232 11.09 10.19 -17.27
N LEU A 233 11.79 10.98 -18.09
CA LEU A 233 11.69 12.44 -18.06
C LEU A 233 10.32 12.91 -18.54
N GLU A 234 9.80 12.29 -19.61
CA GLU A 234 8.48 12.58 -20.15
C GLU A 234 7.40 12.20 -19.16
N SER A 235 7.54 11.07 -18.45
CA SER A 235 6.57 10.64 -17.43
C SER A 235 6.44 11.67 -16.31
N VAL A 236 7.56 12.15 -15.77
CA VAL A 236 7.57 13.21 -14.74
C VAL A 236 6.99 14.51 -15.31
N THR A 237 7.38 14.88 -16.53
CA THR A 237 6.90 16.11 -17.19
C THR A 237 5.38 16.07 -17.40
N MET A 238 4.84 14.94 -17.87
CA MET A 238 3.41 14.78 -18.10
C MET A 238 2.62 14.78 -16.79
N GLN A 239 3.12 14.12 -15.74
CA GLN A 239 2.49 14.19 -14.41
C GLN A 239 2.46 15.62 -13.89
N GLN A 240 3.55 16.37 -14.02
CA GLN A 240 3.59 17.78 -13.63
C GLN A 240 2.61 18.65 -14.42
N LEU A 241 2.45 18.40 -15.72
CA LEU A 241 1.49 19.13 -16.56
C LEU A 241 0.04 18.89 -16.12
N VAL A 242 -0.31 17.64 -15.77
CA VAL A 242 -1.64 17.30 -15.24
C VAL A 242 -1.86 17.99 -13.89
N ILE A 243 -0.88 17.93 -12.97
CA ILE A 243 -0.93 18.61 -11.67
C ILE A 243 -1.21 20.09 -11.85
N ASN A 244 -0.35 20.79 -12.61
CA ASN A 244 -0.48 22.23 -12.84
C ASN A 244 -1.84 22.58 -13.47
N LYS A 245 -2.35 21.73 -14.37
CA LYS A 245 -3.63 21.98 -15.01
C LYS A 245 -4.79 21.88 -14.02
N VAL A 246 -4.82 20.85 -13.17
CA VAL A 246 -5.89 20.65 -12.18
C VAL A 246 -5.82 21.69 -11.06
N GLU A 247 -4.63 22.02 -10.56
CA GLU A 247 -4.48 23.03 -9.50
C GLU A 247 -4.91 24.45 -9.94
N THR A 248 -4.95 24.70 -11.25
CA THR A 248 -5.47 25.94 -11.82
C THR A 248 -6.97 25.94 -12.11
N ASP A 249 -7.64 24.78 -12.00
CA ASP A 249 -9.07 24.65 -12.20
C ASP A 249 -9.85 25.31 -11.05
N GLU A 250 -10.89 26.06 -11.39
CA GLU A 250 -11.77 26.69 -10.38
C GLU A 250 -12.49 25.67 -9.51
N VAL A 251 -12.84 24.49 -10.05
CA VAL A 251 -13.53 23.42 -9.31
C VAL A 251 -12.65 22.95 -8.16
N PHE A 252 -11.36 22.72 -8.42
CA PHE A 252 -10.40 22.31 -7.39
C PHE A 252 -10.14 23.41 -6.36
N ARG A 253 -9.99 24.67 -6.80
CA ARG A 253 -9.81 25.79 -5.85
C ARG A 253 -11.00 25.95 -4.90
N ARG A 254 -12.23 25.83 -5.43
CA ARG A 254 -13.45 25.90 -4.60
C ARG A 254 -13.55 24.75 -3.60
N SER A 255 -13.02 23.56 -3.90
CA SER A 255 -12.99 22.46 -2.91
C SER A 255 -12.02 22.74 -1.78
N LEU A 256 -10.85 23.33 -2.07
CA LEU A 256 -9.89 23.74 -1.04
C LEU A 256 -10.45 24.85 -0.13
N ASP A 257 -11.09 25.87 -0.70
CA ASP A 257 -11.70 26.96 0.06
C ASP A 257 -12.78 26.44 1.03
N ARG A 258 -13.61 25.50 0.55
CA ARG A 258 -14.65 24.87 1.38
C ARG A 258 -14.04 24.15 2.58
N PHE A 259 -13.01 23.35 2.35
CA PHE A 259 -12.33 22.61 3.41
C PHE A 259 -11.70 23.57 4.45
N ALA A 260 -11.07 24.65 4.00
CA ALA A 260 -10.51 25.66 4.89
C ALA A 260 -11.59 26.32 5.77
N LEU A 261 -12.75 26.65 5.19
CA LEU A 261 -13.88 27.22 5.93
C LEU A 261 -14.45 26.25 6.97
N GLU A 262 -14.61 24.98 6.62
CA GLU A 262 -15.10 23.93 7.51
C GLU A 262 -14.17 23.74 8.72
N ASN A 263 -12.85 23.78 8.51
CA ASN A 263 -11.87 23.69 9.59
C ASN A 263 -11.88 24.92 10.51
N MET A 264 -12.00 26.14 9.95
CA MET A 264 -12.12 27.35 10.76
C MET A 264 -13.38 27.36 11.63
N GLN A 265 -14.48 26.76 11.15
CA GLN A 265 -15.70 26.61 11.95
C GLN A 265 -15.52 25.59 13.07
N HIS A 266 -14.91 24.44 12.78
CA HIS A 266 -14.60 23.42 13.79
C HIS A 266 -13.68 23.98 14.90
N ASP A 267 -12.64 24.74 14.55
CA ASP A 267 -11.74 25.35 15.54
C ASP A 267 -12.44 26.39 16.43
N LYS A 268 -13.36 27.18 15.89
CA LYS A 268 -14.17 28.11 16.69
C LYS A 268 -15.08 27.39 17.69
N HIS A 269 -15.61 26.23 17.32
CA HIS A 269 -16.37 25.37 18.22
C HIS A 269 -15.49 24.70 19.27
N ARG A 270 -14.26 24.27 18.90
CA ARG A 270 -13.27 23.68 19.80
C ARG A 270 -12.67 24.69 20.78
N GLN A 271 -12.53 25.97 20.41
CA GLN A 271 -12.07 27.01 21.35
C GLN A 271 -13.03 27.27 22.51
N HIS A 272 -14.31 26.87 22.40
CA HIS A 272 -15.25 26.87 23.53
C HIS A 272 -15.09 25.64 24.46
N SER A 273 -14.30 24.63 24.06
CA SER A 273 -13.90 23.47 24.86
C SER A 273 -12.37 23.35 24.91
N LYS A 274 -11.72 24.07 25.84
CA LYS A 274 -10.26 24.07 26.07
C LYS A 274 -9.60 22.68 25.88
N VAL A 275 -8.61 22.56 24.99
CA VAL A 275 -7.18 22.27 25.25
C VAL A 275 -6.37 22.69 24.01
N ALA A 276 -5.18 23.25 24.25
CA ALA A 276 -4.25 23.80 23.27
C ALA A 276 -3.51 22.72 22.47
N GLY A 277 -3.39 22.96 21.16
CA GLY A 277 -2.41 22.37 20.26
C GLY A 277 -2.32 23.28 19.03
N LYS A 278 -1.21 23.99 18.87
CA LYS A 278 -0.95 24.78 17.65
C LYS A 278 -0.56 23.81 16.54
N SER A 279 -1.28 23.81 15.43
CA SER A 279 -0.83 23.24 14.16
C SER A 279 -0.82 24.35 13.11
N ASP A 280 0.38 24.67 12.62
CA ASP A 280 0.56 25.46 11.40
C ASP A 280 0.11 24.59 10.21
N VAL A 281 -1.02 24.93 9.60
CA VAL A 281 -1.45 24.37 8.32
C VAL A 281 -1.44 25.51 7.31
N GLY A 282 -0.27 25.72 6.71
CA GLY A 282 -0.04 26.77 5.72
C GLY A 282 0.86 26.27 4.60
N GLY A 283 0.25 25.81 3.51
CA GLY A 283 0.89 25.63 2.21
C GLY A 283 1.56 24.26 1.98
N MET A 284 0.83 23.33 1.36
CA MET A 284 1.43 22.28 0.54
C MET A 284 0.85 22.42 -0.86
N MET A 285 1.68 22.84 -1.83
CA MET A 285 1.45 22.54 -3.25
C MET A 285 1.62 21.04 -3.43
N ALA A 286 0.85 20.42 -4.33
CA ALA A 286 1.05 19.01 -4.65
C ALA A 286 2.49 18.83 -5.15
N SER A 287 3.30 18.12 -4.37
CA SER A 287 4.71 17.91 -4.67
C SER A 287 4.92 16.48 -5.16
N THR A 288 5.83 16.29 -6.11
CA THR A 288 6.26 14.96 -6.52
C THR A 288 7.08 14.36 -5.38
N ALA A 289 6.53 13.38 -4.68
CA ALA A 289 7.19 12.74 -3.55
C ALA A 289 8.13 11.62 -4.04
N ALA A 290 9.42 11.73 -3.71
CA ALA A 290 10.34 10.60 -3.75
C ALA A 290 10.38 9.97 -2.36
N ALA A 291 9.82 8.78 -2.19
CA ALA A 291 9.91 8.01 -0.96
C ALA A 291 10.77 6.77 -1.19
N ILE A 292 11.69 6.47 -0.27
CA ILE A 292 12.39 5.19 -0.26
C ILE A 292 11.44 4.17 0.37
N SER A 293 10.89 3.28 -0.45
CA SER A 293 10.02 2.20 0.01
C SER A 293 10.86 1.03 0.52
N LEU A 294 10.65 0.63 1.77
CA LEU A 294 11.06 -0.69 2.24
C LEU A 294 10.02 -1.68 1.71
N ALA A 295 10.30 -2.26 0.55
CA ALA A 295 9.46 -3.27 -0.05
C ALA A 295 9.68 -4.61 0.67
N ALA A 296 8.78 -4.94 1.61
CA ALA A 296 8.64 -6.29 2.11
C ALA A 296 7.98 -7.15 1.02
N ARG A 297 8.74 -7.91 0.22
CA ARG A 297 8.12 -8.98 -0.60
C ARG A 297 7.63 -10.09 0.34
N GLN A 298 6.42 -9.96 0.88
CA GLN A 298 5.94 -10.86 1.93
C GLN A 298 5.82 -12.34 1.49
N VAL A 299 6.02 -12.68 0.20
CA VAL A 299 6.22 -14.08 -0.25
C VAL A 299 7.21 -14.26 -1.43
N ALA A 300 8.27 -13.45 -1.58
CA ALA A 300 9.20 -13.67 -2.72
C ALA A 300 10.71 -13.54 -2.48
N GLU A 301 11.20 -13.16 -1.29
CA GLU A 301 12.65 -13.06 -1.07
C GLU A 301 13.16 -13.69 0.24
N ILE A 302 13.17 -15.03 0.28
CA ILE A 302 14.17 -15.80 1.03
C ILE A 302 14.67 -16.92 0.10
N SER A 303 15.55 -16.57 -0.85
CA SER A 303 16.28 -17.57 -1.67
C SER A 303 17.56 -16.98 -2.28
N ASN A 304 18.30 -16.15 -1.55
CA ASN A 304 19.70 -15.83 -1.88
C ASN A 304 20.60 -16.16 -0.69
N SER A 305 20.60 -17.43 -0.29
CA SER A 305 21.73 -18.05 0.40
C SER A 305 21.84 -19.52 -0.03
N LYS A 306 22.30 -19.74 -1.26
CA LYS A 306 23.19 -20.83 -1.70
C LYS A 306 23.45 -20.67 -3.20
#